data_AF-A0A9E2IKX7-F1
#
_entry.id   AF-A0A9E2IKX7-F1
#
_cell.length_a   1.000
_cell.length_b   1.000
_cell.length_c   1.000
_cell.angle_alpha   90.00
_cell.angle_beta   90.00
_cell.angle_gamma   90.00
#
_symmetry.space_group_name_H-M   'P 1'
#
loop_
_entity.id
_entity.type
_entity.pdbx_description
1 polymer ?
#
loop_
_entity_poly.entity_id
_entity_poly.type
_entity_poly.pdbx_seq_one_letter_code
_entity_poly.pdbx_strand_id
1 'polypeptide(L)'
;MSRLRGCVGILLVVVGILGYLGNATAKPIPLNLLPPSTELIEEKQEDQAGLSIFKFKFRSTSSKREILSFYRTMFANEGFQEVQATPEKKNPEQNTFFFTRGNQMILMHFVKVVDEGVATYYIHAHEAGPVRAQ
;
A
#
# COMPACT_ATOMS: atom_id res chain seq x y z
N MET A 1 57.43 1.74 19.13
CA MET A 1 56.38 2.43 18.36
C MET A 1 55.87 1.50 17.25
N SER A 2 54.74 0.77 17.41
CA SER A 2 54.14 -0.06 16.30
C SER A 2 52.76 -0.67 16.63
N ARG A 3 51.78 0.12 17.09
CA ARG A 3 50.39 -0.39 17.29
C ARG A 3 49.28 0.52 16.75
N LEU A 4 49.60 1.66 16.13
CA LEU A 4 48.60 2.68 15.77
C LEU A 4 47.83 2.43 14.44
N ARG A 5 48.26 1.47 13.60
CA ARG A 5 47.65 1.25 12.27
C ARG A 5 46.43 0.30 12.25
N GLY A 6 46.12 -0.37 13.36
CA GLY A 6 44.99 -1.33 13.43
C GLY A 6 43.62 -0.68 13.62
N CYS A 7 43.52 0.45 14.33
CA CYS A 7 42.23 1.06 14.66
C CYS A 7 41.62 1.87 13.51
N VAL A 8 42.44 2.35 12.56
CA VAL A 8 41.95 3.16 11.43
C VAL A 8 41.15 2.31 10.43
N GLY A 9 41.51 1.03 10.25
CA GLY A 9 40.79 0.12 9.36
C GLY A 9 39.40 -0.26 9.87
N ILE A 10 39.22 -0.38 11.19
CA ILE A 10 37.94 -0.76 11.80
C ILE A 10 36.94 0.41 11.75
N LEU A 11 37.41 1.66 11.90
CA LEU A 11 36.54 2.83 11.86
C LEU A 11 35.83 3.00 10.50
N LEU A 12 36.52 2.68 9.39
CA LEU A 12 35.94 2.80 8.05
C LEU A 12 34.89 1.73 7.73
N VAL A 13 35.04 0.52 8.29
CA VAL A 13 34.07 -0.56 8.09
C VAL A 13 32.73 -0.26 8.79
N VAL A 14 32.76 0.40 9.96
CA VAL A 14 31.54 0.77 10.70
C VAL A 14 30.74 1.85 9.95
N VAL A 15 31.41 2.81 9.31
CA VAL A 15 30.74 3.87 8.51
C VAL A 15 30.11 3.28 7.23
N GLY A 16 30.78 2.33 6.58
CA GLY A 16 30.25 1.66 5.39
C GLY A 16 28.98 0.84 5.66
N ILE A 17 28.86 0.21 6.83
CA ILE A 17 27.68 -0.58 7.21
C ILE A 17 26.51 0.32 7.61
N LEU A 18 26.76 1.42 8.32
CA LEU A 18 25.70 2.38 8.68
C LEU A 18 25.12 3.10 7.45
N GLY A 19 25.95 3.39 6.44
CA GLY A 19 25.50 3.95 5.16
C GLY A 19 24.64 2.99 4.32
N TYR A 20 24.84 1.67 4.48
CA TYR A 20 24.07 0.66 3.73
C TYR A 20 22.69 0.38 4.35
N LEU A 21 22.56 0.52 5.67
CA LEU A 21 21.28 0.31 6.38
C LEU A 21 20.32 1.51 6.27
N GLY A 22 20.81 2.68 5.85
CA GLY A 22 20.04 3.93 5.81
C GLY A 22 19.21 4.18 4.55
N ASN A 23 19.22 3.29 3.54
CA ASN A 23 18.57 3.57 2.26
C ASN A 23 17.78 2.40 1.67
N ALA A 24 16.98 1.73 2.51
CA ALA A 24 15.78 1.08 2.02
C ALA A 24 14.65 2.12 2.04
N THR A 25 14.74 3.12 1.16
CA THR A 25 13.63 4.05 0.88
C THR A 25 12.50 3.22 0.30
N ALA A 26 11.54 2.88 1.16
CA ALA A 26 10.37 2.12 0.78
C ALA A 26 9.68 2.87 -0.35
N LYS A 27 9.58 2.26 -1.54
CA LYS A 27 8.94 2.91 -2.69
C LYS A 27 7.52 3.31 -2.28
N PRO A 28 7.11 4.57 -2.51
CA PRO A 28 5.75 5.00 -2.22
C PRO A 28 4.76 4.10 -2.95
N ILE A 29 3.66 3.76 -2.31
CA ILE A 29 2.64 2.90 -2.91
C ILE A 29 2.02 3.66 -4.09
N PRO A 30 1.93 3.08 -5.29
CA PRO A 30 1.31 3.73 -6.43
C PRO A 30 -0.22 3.66 -6.32
N LEU A 31 -0.79 4.40 -5.38
CA LEU A 31 -2.25 4.49 -5.22
C LEU A 31 -2.90 5.41 -6.27
N ASN A 32 -2.11 6.12 -7.07
CA ASN A 32 -2.56 7.08 -8.09
C ASN A 32 -3.12 6.43 -9.37
N LEU A 33 -3.35 5.11 -9.38
CA LEU A 33 -3.85 4.42 -10.55
C LEU A 33 -5.32 4.08 -10.33
N LEU A 34 -6.17 4.81 -11.04
CA LEU A 34 -7.57 4.48 -11.18
C LEU A 34 -7.74 3.35 -12.22
N PRO A 35 -8.71 2.45 -12.04
CA PRO A 35 -9.04 1.44 -13.03
C PRO A 35 -9.40 2.09 -14.39
N PRO A 36 -9.23 1.39 -15.52
CA PRO A 36 -9.68 1.88 -16.81
C PRO A 36 -11.19 2.15 -16.81
N SER A 37 -11.63 3.13 -17.60
CA SER A 37 -13.05 3.47 -17.76
C SER A 37 -13.74 3.83 -16.44
N THR A 38 -13.02 4.58 -15.59
CA THR A 38 -13.57 5.18 -14.37
C THR A 38 -13.62 6.69 -14.46
N GLU A 39 -14.66 7.28 -13.90
CA GLU A 39 -14.77 8.71 -13.66
C GLU A 39 -14.47 8.99 -12.18
N LEU A 40 -13.36 9.68 -11.91
CA LEU A 40 -13.01 10.10 -10.55
C LEU A 40 -14.02 11.15 -10.07
N ILE A 41 -14.63 10.91 -8.91
CA ILE A 41 -15.54 11.85 -8.25
C ILE A 41 -14.78 12.60 -7.15
N GLU A 42 -14.01 11.87 -6.36
CA GLU A 42 -13.33 12.42 -5.19
C GLU A 42 -12.02 11.68 -4.94
N GLU A 43 -10.97 12.45 -4.69
CA GLU A 43 -9.69 11.96 -4.21
C GLU A 43 -9.32 12.76 -2.97
N LYS A 44 -9.00 12.05 -1.88
CA LYS A 44 -8.55 12.67 -0.64
C LYS A 44 -7.40 11.88 -0.05
N GLN A 45 -6.31 12.58 0.23
CA GLN A 45 -5.19 12.06 1.01
C GLN A 45 -5.23 12.70 2.39
N GLU A 46 -5.19 11.88 3.44
CA GLU A 46 -5.13 12.31 4.83
C GLU A 46 -3.96 11.63 5.53
N ASP A 47 -3.17 12.38 6.27
CA ASP A 47 -2.19 11.80 7.18
C ASP A 47 -2.79 11.74 8.58
N GLN A 48 -3.08 10.53 9.07
CA GLN A 48 -3.67 10.30 10.38
C GLN A 48 -2.75 9.40 11.20
N ALA A 49 -2.23 9.91 12.32
CA ALA A 49 -1.37 9.17 13.25
C ALA A 49 -0.14 8.49 12.59
N GLY A 50 0.43 9.11 11.54
CA GLY A 50 1.57 8.56 10.79
C GLY A 50 1.20 7.51 9.74
N LEU A 51 -0.10 7.32 9.46
CA LEU A 51 -0.61 6.53 8.36
C LEU A 51 -1.08 7.47 7.26
N SER A 52 -0.58 7.28 6.05
CA SER A 52 -1.16 7.92 4.86
C SER A 52 -2.39 7.14 4.44
N ILE A 53 -3.53 7.81 4.49
CA ILE A 53 -4.85 7.28 4.13
C ILE A 53 -5.26 7.90 2.80
N PHE A 54 -5.45 7.04 1.81
CA PHE A 54 -5.92 7.46 0.49
C PHE A 54 -7.35 7.00 0.31
N LYS A 55 -8.23 7.96 0.00
CA LYS A 55 -9.65 7.75 -0.23
C LYS A 55 -9.97 8.12 -1.67
N PHE A 56 -10.38 7.12 -2.45
CA PHE A 56 -10.85 7.32 -3.82
C PHE A 56 -12.33 6.99 -3.90
N LYS A 57 -13.08 7.90 -4.52
CA LYS A 57 -14.46 7.70 -4.94
C LYS A 57 -14.52 7.84 -6.45
N PHE A 58 -14.92 6.79 -7.15
CA PHE A 58 -15.05 6.85 -8.61
C PHE A 58 -16.26 6.05 -9.09
N ARG A 59 -16.81 6.47 -10.22
CA ARG A 59 -17.84 5.74 -10.97
C ARG A 59 -17.19 4.85 -12.00
N SER A 60 -17.73 3.65 -12.20
CA SER A 60 -17.32 2.79 -13.31
C SER A 60 -18.47 1.95 -13.82
N THR A 61 -18.44 1.66 -15.11
CA THR A 61 -19.23 0.59 -15.73
C THR A 61 -18.60 -0.79 -15.55
N SER A 62 -17.32 -0.84 -15.15
CA SER A 62 -16.61 -2.09 -14.87
C SER A 62 -17.23 -2.81 -13.66
N SER A 63 -17.27 -4.13 -13.74
CA SER A 63 -17.75 -4.99 -12.67
C SER A 63 -16.81 -4.95 -11.46
N LYS A 64 -17.35 -5.28 -10.28
CA LYS A 64 -16.57 -5.43 -9.05
C LYS A 64 -15.35 -6.36 -9.25
N ARG A 65 -15.52 -7.45 -10.01
CA ARG A 65 -14.44 -8.41 -10.28
C ARG A 65 -13.29 -7.77 -11.07
N GLU A 66 -13.61 -6.95 -12.07
CA GLU A 66 -12.61 -6.25 -12.90
C GLU A 66 -11.85 -5.20 -12.09
N ILE A 67 -12.56 -4.39 -11.28
CA ILE A 67 -11.92 -3.41 -10.41
C ILE A 67 -10.98 -4.09 -9.41
N LEU A 68 -11.43 -5.16 -8.76
CA LEU A 68 -10.57 -5.91 -7.83
C LEU A 68 -9.38 -6.55 -8.52
N SER A 69 -9.57 -7.10 -9.72
CA SER A 69 -8.49 -7.65 -10.52
C SER A 69 -7.45 -6.60 -10.89
N PHE A 70 -7.88 -5.38 -11.20
CA PHE A 70 -6.98 -4.27 -11.50
C PHE A 70 -6.05 -3.96 -10.32
N TYR A 71 -6.62 -3.75 -9.12
CA TYR A 71 -5.81 -3.46 -7.93
C TYR A 71 -4.89 -4.62 -7.53
N ARG A 72 -5.38 -5.86 -7.63
CA ARG A 72 -4.56 -7.06 -7.40
C ARG A 72 -3.34 -7.11 -8.33
N THR A 73 -3.56 -6.92 -9.62
CA THR A 73 -2.48 -6.92 -10.62
C THR A 73 -1.51 -5.76 -10.38
N MET A 74 -2.03 -4.56 -10.10
CA MET A 74 -1.21 -3.38 -9.80
C MET A 74 -0.30 -3.61 -8.58
N PHE A 75 -0.88 -4.06 -7.46
CA PHE A 75 -0.12 -4.34 -6.24
C PHE A 75 0.87 -5.50 -6.43
N ALA A 76 0.49 -6.56 -7.16
CA ALA A 76 1.39 -7.66 -7.49
C ALA A 76 2.59 -7.20 -8.34
N ASN A 77 2.38 -6.32 -9.33
CA ASN A 77 3.46 -5.74 -10.14
C ASN A 77 4.43 -4.90 -9.29
N GLU A 78 3.94 -4.33 -8.20
CA GLU A 78 4.75 -3.61 -7.21
C GLU A 78 5.39 -4.52 -6.18
N GLY A 79 5.19 -5.84 -6.26
CA GLY A 79 5.74 -6.83 -5.34
C GLY A 79 4.97 -7.00 -4.04
N PHE A 80 3.74 -6.48 -3.96
CA PHE A 80 2.84 -6.80 -2.86
C PHE A 80 2.17 -8.15 -3.07
N GLN A 81 1.98 -8.89 -1.98
CA GLN A 81 1.26 -10.16 -1.96
C GLN A 81 -0.06 -10.01 -1.20
N GLU A 82 -1.16 -10.51 -1.77
CA GLU A 82 -2.44 -10.57 -1.07
C GLU A 82 -2.39 -11.66 0.00
N VAL A 83 -2.53 -11.26 1.27
CA VAL A 83 -2.45 -12.16 2.42
C VAL A 83 -3.83 -12.66 2.83
N GLN A 84 -4.82 -11.77 2.73
CA GLN A 84 -6.18 -12.08 3.17
C GLN A 84 -7.20 -11.23 2.40
N ALA A 85 -8.28 -11.87 1.98
CA ALA A 85 -9.51 -11.21 1.57
C ALA A 85 -10.62 -11.62 2.53
N THR A 86 -11.14 -10.67 3.29
CA THR A 86 -12.27 -10.92 4.18
C THR A 86 -13.51 -10.30 3.53
N PRO A 87 -14.38 -11.11 2.89
CA PRO A 87 -15.69 -10.60 2.50
C PRO A 87 -16.43 -10.22 3.77
N GLU A 88 -17.03 -9.03 3.79
CA GLU A 88 -17.76 -8.61 4.98
C GLU A 88 -19.06 -9.41 5.07
N LYS A 89 -19.16 -10.31 6.06
CA LYS A 89 -20.32 -11.21 6.23
C LYS A 89 -21.66 -10.47 6.32
N LYS A 90 -21.64 -9.19 6.73
CA LYS A 90 -22.83 -8.34 6.87
C LYS A 90 -23.16 -7.57 5.60
N ASN A 91 -22.23 -7.38 4.67
CA ASN A 91 -22.46 -6.65 3.43
C ASN A 91 -21.61 -7.20 2.27
N PRO A 92 -22.20 -7.94 1.31
CA PRO A 92 -21.45 -8.53 0.19
C PRO A 92 -20.88 -7.48 -0.77
N GLU A 93 -21.32 -6.22 -0.68
CA GLU A 93 -20.78 -5.11 -1.43
C GLU A 93 -19.53 -4.50 -0.76
N GLN A 94 -19.20 -4.92 0.47
CA GLN A 94 -18.00 -4.51 1.21
C GLN A 94 -16.98 -5.66 1.27
N ASN A 95 -15.76 -5.37 0.85
CA ASN A 95 -14.65 -6.31 0.95
C ASN A 95 -13.43 -5.60 1.51
N THR A 96 -12.72 -6.27 2.40
CA THR A 96 -11.44 -5.78 2.91
C THR A 96 -10.32 -6.71 2.45
N PHE A 97 -9.29 -6.13 1.82
CA PHE A 97 -8.13 -6.83 1.32
C PHE A 97 -6.88 -6.36 2.05
N PHE A 98 -5.98 -7.30 2.32
CA PHE A 98 -4.70 -7.04 2.96
C PHE A 98 -3.59 -7.42 1.98
N PHE A 99 -2.76 -6.44 1.62
CA PHE A 99 -1.58 -6.66 0.80
C PHE A 99 -0.32 -6.33 1.60
N THR A 100 0.74 -7.14 1.48
CA THR A 100 2.01 -6.90 2.19
C THR A 100 3.20 -6.96 1.25
N ARG A 101 4.22 -6.13 1.52
CA ARG A 101 5.52 -6.13 0.82
C ARG A 101 6.63 -5.84 1.81
N GLY A 102 7.33 -6.88 2.25
CA GLY A 102 8.31 -6.76 3.34
C GLY A 102 7.62 -6.21 4.60
N ASN A 103 8.01 -4.99 4.99
CA ASN A 103 7.50 -4.31 6.18
C ASN A 103 6.31 -3.36 5.91
N GLN A 104 5.90 -3.20 4.64
CA GLN A 104 4.76 -2.37 4.26
C GLN A 104 3.50 -3.20 4.20
N MET A 105 2.39 -2.62 4.66
CA MET A 105 1.04 -3.19 4.53
C MET A 105 0.10 -2.18 3.89
N ILE A 106 -0.79 -2.69 3.04
CA ILE A 106 -1.92 -1.97 2.46
C ILE A 106 -3.19 -2.66 2.91
N LEU A 107 -3.97 -1.95 3.72
CA LEU A 107 -5.35 -2.32 4.00
C LEU A 107 -6.24 -1.62 2.97
N MET A 108 -6.86 -2.37 2.07
CA MET A 108 -7.78 -1.84 1.06
C MET A 108 -9.22 -2.19 1.43
N HIS A 109 -9.98 -1.21 1.92
CA HIS A 109 -11.42 -1.36 2.14
C HIS A 109 -12.17 -0.91 0.89
N PHE A 110 -12.93 -1.83 0.31
CA PHE A 110 -13.64 -1.68 -0.93
C PHE A 110 -15.14 -1.70 -0.68
N VAL A 111 -15.83 -0.61 -1.02
CA VAL A 111 -17.30 -0.53 -0.93
C VAL A 111 -17.86 -0.25 -2.32
N LYS A 112 -18.82 -1.05 -2.76
CA LYS A 112 -19.62 -0.79 -3.97
C LYS A 112 -21.00 -0.28 -3.58
N VAL A 113 -21.39 0.84 -4.16
CA VAL A 113 -22.75 1.38 -4.07
C VAL A 113 -23.28 1.47 -5.49
N VAL A 114 -24.37 0.77 -5.79
CA VAL A 114 -25.04 0.86 -7.09
C VAL A 114 -26.20 1.81 -6.95
N ASP A 115 -26.17 2.88 -7.74
CA ASP A 115 -27.26 3.85 -7.85
C ASP A 115 -27.58 4.06 -9.32
N GLU A 116 -28.84 3.92 -9.70
CA GLU A 116 -29.33 4.07 -11.09
C GLU A 116 -28.53 3.27 -12.15
N GLY A 117 -27.99 2.10 -11.78
CA GLY A 117 -27.19 1.25 -12.67
C GLY A 117 -25.72 1.63 -12.80
N VAL A 118 -25.26 2.67 -12.09
CA VAL A 118 -23.86 3.09 -12.04
C VAL A 118 -23.24 2.62 -10.72
N ALA A 119 -22.10 1.94 -10.78
CA ALA A 119 -21.36 1.53 -9.59
C ALA A 119 -20.40 2.63 -9.14
N THR A 120 -20.59 3.12 -7.91
CA THR A 120 -19.64 3.98 -7.21
C THR A 120 -18.80 3.13 -6.27
N TYR A 121 -17.48 3.25 -6.39
CA TYR A 121 -16.51 2.51 -5.60
C TYR A 121 -15.81 3.42 -4.62
N TYR A 122 -15.70 2.99 -3.36
CA TYR A 122 -14.93 3.66 -2.32
C TYR A 122 -13.76 2.77 -1.94
N ILE A 123 -12.55 3.31 -2.04
CA ILE A 123 -11.32 2.60 -1.70
C ILE A 123 -10.59 3.38 -0.63
N HIS A 124 -10.42 2.76 0.54
CA HIS A 124 -9.56 3.28 1.60
C HIS A 124 -8.30 2.43 1.64
N ALA A 125 -7.15 3.04 1.35
CA ALA A 125 -5.84 2.40 1.44
C ALA A 125 -5.04 3.02 2.59
N HIS A 126 -4.53 2.18 3.49
CA HIS A 126 -3.66 2.61 4.59
C HIS A 126 -2.24 2.12 4.36
N GLU A 127 -1.26 3.02 4.38
CA GLU A 127 0.15 2.64 4.51
C GLU A 127 0.53 2.56 5.98
N ALA A 128 0.78 1.34 6.48
CA ALA A 128 1.55 1.17 7.70
C ALA A 128 3.01 0.90 7.31
N GLY A 129 3.93 1.75 7.80
CA GLY A 129 5.35 1.42 7.89
C GLY A 129 5.58 0.17 8.76
N PRO A 130 6.83 -0.25 9.05
CA PRO A 130 7.11 -1.51 9.75
C PRO A 130 6.18 -1.72 10.93
N VAL A 131 5.27 -2.70 10.77
CA VAL A 131 4.43 -3.20 11.85
C VAL A 131 5.40 -3.67 12.91
N ARG A 132 5.51 -2.94 14.02
CA ARG A 132 6.15 -3.48 15.21
C ARG A 132 5.31 -4.69 15.60
N ALA A 133 5.87 -5.89 15.40
CA ALA A 133 5.28 -7.10 15.95
C ALA A 133 5.01 -6.84 17.45
N GLN A 134 3.76 -7.04 17.88
CA GLN A 134 3.42 -7.21 19.29
C GLN A 134 3.54 -8.69 19.65
#